data_AF-A0A0D2P1I8-F1
#
_entry.id   AF-A0A0D2P1I8-F1
#
_cell.length_a   1.000
_cell.length_b   1.000
_cell.length_c   1.000
_cell.angle_alpha   90.00
_cell.angle_beta   90.00
_cell.angle_gamma   90.00
#
_symmetry.space_group_name_H-M   'P 1'
#
loop_
_entity.id
_entity.type
_entity.pdbx_description
1 polymer ?
#
loop_
_entity_poly.entity_id
_entity_poly.type
_entity_poly.pdbx_seq_one_letter_code
_entity_poly.pdbx_strand_id
1 'polypeptide(L)'
;MFSLPQGNTQAEGHSDENPIVLIGDTAAEFRNFLWAMYALPPDLRIATSNVNHLIDIAKVSHKYSFKSLETWALDAIQDYVKREPSPILTFNSTSTEINPLPKASTQQETADQLTRLIRLAQLCDHDRLLATMVALLRQLMGISLQYAYLAMKLADELDLRTLRGAAYLEVMTKATVVRKAVGDSGDSEGTVDSAGRLVITRTQQLKLLAGYYRLTATWDRLRLTPLHFEHSHSCGATWHQQGCTQSWLEFWKENRRSDVVMNLGLADVLGRLKLVQKDLDRWGSATYMHHDCRINAKKAIGDMIKRVEESLPDYFSEPGDFAED
;
A
#
# COMPACT_ATOMS: atom_id res chain seq x y z
N MET A 1 2.43 12.35 42.35
CA MET A 1 1.52 11.58 43.22
C MET A 1 0.25 11.31 42.43
N PHE A 2 0.00 10.06 42.06
CA PHE A 2 -1.31 9.66 41.54
C PHE A 2 -2.23 9.47 42.74
N SER A 3 -3.19 10.38 42.94
CA SER A 3 -4.27 10.18 43.90
C SER A 3 -5.24 9.16 43.31
N LEU A 4 -5.28 7.96 43.89
CA LEU A 4 -6.31 6.98 43.57
C LEU A 4 -7.69 7.58 43.88
N PRO A 5 -8.70 7.36 43.03
CA PRO A 5 -10.05 7.88 43.27
C PRO A 5 -10.53 7.39 44.63
N GLN A 6 -10.83 8.33 45.53
CA GLN A 6 -11.34 8.03 46.86
C GLN A 6 -12.77 7.51 46.69
N GLY A 7 -12.96 6.21 46.96
CA GLY A 7 -14.13 5.37 46.64
C GLY A 7 -15.48 5.79 47.23
N ASN A 8 -15.95 6.99 46.93
CA ASN A 8 -17.30 7.47 47.27
C ASN A 8 -18.30 7.30 46.13
N THR A 9 -17.88 6.79 44.97
CA THR A 9 -18.78 6.35 43.90
C THR A 9 -19.29 4.96 44.23
N GLN A 10 -20.62 4.77 44.27
CA GLN A 10 -21.25 3.46 44.39
C GLN A 10 -20.61 2.51 43.35
N ALA A 11 -20.18 1.32 43.80
CA ALA A 11 -19.59 0.34 42.92
C ALA A 11 -20.61 -0.05 41.82
N GLU A 12 -20.18 0.03 40.56
CA GLU A 12 -20.98 -0.39 39.40
C GLU A 12 -21.20 -1.91 39.43
N GLY A 13 -22.32 -2.37 38.87
CA GLY A 13 -22.58 -3.81 38.62
C GLY A 13 -23.25 -4.58 39.77
N HIS A 14 -23.82 -3.90 40.76
CA HIS A 14 -24.51 -4.56 41.88
C HIS A 14 -26.02 -4.75 41.68
N SER A 15 -26.65 -4.02 40.75
CA SER A 15 -28.08 -4.18 40.42
C SER A 15 -28.37 -3.72 38.99
N ASP A 16 -29.58 -4.00 38.50
CA ASP A 16 -30.04 -3.54 37.18
C ASP A 16 -30.19 -2.01 37.12
N GLU A 17 -30.41 -1.35 38.26
CA GLU A 17 -30.46 0.11 38.38
C GLU A 17 -29.07 0.76 38.37
N ASN A 18 -28.00 -0.02 38.64
CA ASN A 18 -26.61 0.44 38.58
C ASN A 18 -25.73 -0.58 37.83
N PRO A 19 -25.98 -0.79 36.51
CA PRO A 19 -25.24 -1.78 35.72
C PRO A 19 -23.82 -1.29 35.42
N ILE A 20 -22.96 -2.22 34.99
CA ILE A 20 -21.63 -1.87 34.46
C ILE A 20 -21.83 -1.22 33.08
N VAL A 21 -21.41 0.04 32.92
CA VAL A 21 -21.57 0.77 31.66
C VAL A 21 -20.35 0.57 30.78
N LEU A 22 -20.51 -0.18 29.68
CA LEU A 22 -19.45 -0.43 28.71
C LEU A 22 -19.33 0.76 27.76
N ILE A 23 -18.39 1.68 28.04
CA ILE A 23 -18.18 2.87 27.22
C ILE A 23 -17.50 2.50 25.89
N GLY A 24 -18.08 2.92 24.77
CA GLY A 24 -17.48 2.85 23.44
C GLY A 24 -17.77 1.60 22.61
N ASP A 25 -18.50 0.62 23.15
CA ASP A 25 -19.01 -0.53 22.38
C ASP A 25 -20.49 -0.35 22.09
N THR A 26 -20.92 -0.76 20.90
CA THR A 26 -22.34 -0.87 20.59
C THR A 26 -22.92 -2.17 21.14
N ALA A 27 -24.23 -2.16 21.43
CA ALA A 27 -24.93 -3.38 21.86
C ALA A 27 -24.84 -4.52 20.84
N ALA A 28 -24.70 -4.20 19.55
CA ALA A 28 -24.52 -5.18 18.49
C ALA A 28 -23.12 -5.84 18.55
N GLU A 29 -22.06 -5.04 18.66
CA GLU A 29 -20.69 -5.54 18.78
C GLU A 29 -20.52 -6.44 20.01
N PHE A 30 -21.05 -6.00 21.16
CA PHE A 30 -20.95 -6.78 22.40
C PHE A 30 -21.78 -8.06 22.34
N ARG A 31 -22.95 -8.04 21.69
CA ARG A 31 -23.76 -9.26 21.47
C ARG A 31 -23.02 -10.28 20.60
N ASN A 32 -22.35 -9.81 19.55
CA ASN A 32 -21.53 -10.65 18.67
C ASN A 32 -20.39 -11.32 19.46
N PHE A 33 -19.72 -10.57 20.32
CA PHE A 33 -18.70 -11.09 21.23
C PHE A 33 -19.25 -12.14 22.22
N LEU A 34 -20.34 -11.83 22.92
CA LEU A 34 -20.97 -12.78 23.85
C LEU A 34 -21.42 -14.05 23.13
N TRP A 35 -22.02 -13.91 21.94
CA TRP A 35 -22.39 -15.04 21.11
C TRP A 35 -21.18 -15.94 20.85
N ALA A 36 -20.03 -15.37 20.47
CA ALA A 36 -18.83 -16.14 20.19
C ALA A 36 -18.24 -16.85 21.43
N MET A 37 -18.41 -16.28 22.63
CA MET A 37 -17.99 -16.94 23.88
C MET A 37 -18.82 -18.18 24.23
N TYR A 38 -20.10 -18.20 23.87
CA TYR A 38 -21.03 -19.29 24.19
C TYR A 38 -21.33 -20.22 23.01
N ALA A 39 -20.88 -19.86 21.80
CA ALA A 39 -21.10 -20.63 20.59
C ALA A 39 -20.36 -21.98 20.63
N LEU A 40 -21.01 -23.03 20.11
CA LEU A 40 -20.36 -24.32 19.92
C LEU A 40 -19.45 -24.27 18.67
N PRO A 41 -18.44 -25.17 18.56
CA PRO A 41 -17.56 -25.20 17.39
C PRO A 41 -18.24 -25.22 16.01
N PRO A 42 -19.39 -25.90 15.81
CA PRO A 42 -20.14 -25.82 14.54
C PRO A 42 -20.70 -24.42 14.25
N ASP A 43 -21.17 -23.72 15.28
CA ASP A 43 -21.78 -22.40 15.15
C ASP A 43 -20.72 -21.36 14.75
N LEU A 44 -19.51 -21.50 15.29
CA LEU A 44 -18.36 -20.67 14.93
C LEU A 44 -18.03 -20.77 13.43
N ARG A 45 -18.22 -21.94 12.81
CA ARG A 45 -18.03 -22.09 11.36
C ARG A 45 -19.05 -21.27 10.56
N ILE A 46 -20.28 -21.16 11.03
CA ILE A 46 -21.33 -20.38 10.34
C ILE A 46 -20.97 -18.90 10.36
N ALA A 47 -20.47 -18.38 11.50
CA ALA A 47 -20.06 -16.99 11.62
C ALA A 47 -18.89 -16.60 10.69
N THR A 48 -18.05 -17.55 10.26
CA THR A 48 -16.98 -17.26 9.29
C THR A 48 -17.48 -16.71 7.94
N SER A 49 -18.79 -16.82 7.66
CA SER A 49 -19.39 -16.29 6.44
C SER A 49 -19.65 -14.77 6.49
N ASN A 50 -19.70 -14.16 7.67
CA ASN A 50 -19.97 -12.73 7.85
C ASN A 50 -18.76 -12.02 8.46
N VAL A 51 -17.98 -11.37 7.59
CA VAL A 51 -16.78 -10.62 7.97
C VAL A 51 -17.05 -9.50 8.97
N ASN A 52 -18.22 -8.83 8.90
CA ASN A 52 -18.57 -7.79 9.87
C ASN A 52 -18.72 -8.35 11.28
N HIS A 53 -19.32 -9.55 11.38
CA HIS A 53 -19.44 -10.26 12.65
C HIS A 53 -18.05 -10.59 13.23
N LEU A 54 -17.14 -11.09 12.40
CA LEU A 54 -15.76 -11.39 12.85
C LEU A 54 -14.99 -10.14 13.28
N ILE A 55 -15.16 -9.01 12.56
CA ILE A 55 -14.55 -7.72 12.91
C ILE A 55 -14.98 -7.28 14.31
N ASP A 56 -16.28 -7.38 14.61
CA ASP A 56 -16.82 -6.99 15.91
C ASP A 56 -16.27 -7.89 17.03
N ILE A 57 -16.24 -9.20 16.81
CA ILE A 57 -15.68 -10.17 17.77
C ILE A 57 -14.21 -9.86 18.04
N ALA A 58 -13.39 -9.65 17.01
CA ALA A 58 -11.97 -9.36 17.16
C ALA A 58 -11.73 -8.05 17.93
N LYS A 59 -12.44 -6.98 17.57
CA LYS A 59 -12.33 -5.66 18.21
C LYS A 59 -12.68 -5.72 19.70
N VAL A 60 -13.81 -6.34 20.05
CA VAL A 60 -14.27 -6.44 21.44
C VAL A 60 -13.36 -7.39 22.23
N SER A 61 -12.93 -8.51 21.63
CA SER A 61 -12.00 -9.45 22.27
C SER A 61 -10.66 -8.78 22.58
N HIS A 62 -10.14 -7.95 21.68
CA HIS A 62 -8.93 -7.16 21.91
C HIS A 62 -9.11 -6.18 23.10
N LYS A 63 -10.20 -5.41 23.10
CA LYS A 63 -10.50 -4.43 24.15
C LYS A 63 -10.57 -5.06 25.54
N TYR A 64 -11.22 -6.22 25.66
CA TYR A 64 -11.33 -6.94 26.94
C TYR A 64 -10.25 -8.01 27.16
N SER A 65 -9.19 -8.01 26.34
CA SER A 65 -8.02 -8.92 26.47
C SER A 65 -8.31 -10.43 26.37
N PHE A 66 -9.33 -10.83 25.62
CA PHE A 66 -9.65 -12.24 25.31
C PHE A 66 -8.79 -12.75 24.14
N LYS A 67 -7.51 -13.01 24.40
CA LYS A 67 -6.51 -13.30 23.35
C LYS A 67 -6.82 -14.52 22.48
N SER A 68 -7.34 -15.61 23.04
CA SER A 68 -7.68 -16.81 22.25
C SER A 68 -8.79 -16.54 21.23
N LEU A 69 -9.81 -15.79 21.63
CA LEU A 69 -10.95 -15.43 20.78
C LEU A 69 -10.56 -14.37 19.75
N GLU A 70 -9.73 -13.41 20.15
CA GLU A 70 -9.11 -12.42 19.25
C GLU A 70 -8.31 -13.11 18.13
N THR A 71 -7.37 -13.99 18.47
CA THR A 71 -6.57 -14.73 17.48
C THR A 71 -7.45 -15.56 16.56
N TRP A 72 -8.43 -16.29 17.11
CA TRP A 72 -9.36 -17.08 16.30
C TRP A 72 -10.12 -16.22 15.28
N ALA A 73 -10.66 -15.07 15.71
CA ALA A 73 -11.42 -14.19 14.84
C ALA A 73 -10.54 -13.59 13.72
N LEU A 74 -9.31 -13.20 14.05
CA LEU A 74 -8.35 -12.66 13.08
C LEU A 74 -7.89 -13.71 12.06
N ASP A 75 -7.64 -14.95 12.49
CA ASP A 75 -7.34 -16.06 11.58
C ASP A 75 -8.53 -16.40 10.68
N ALA A 76 -9.76 -16.38 11.21
CA ALA A 76 -10.97 -16.58 10.41
C ALA A 76 -11.15 -15.48 9.35
N ILE A 77 -10.87 -14.21 9.69
CA ILE A 77 -10.86 -13.10 8.74
C ILE A 77 -9.78 -13.32 7.67
N GLN A 78 -8.59 -13.73 8.08
CA GLN A 78 -7.47 -13.99 7.18
C GLN A 78 -7.80 -15.09 6.16
N ASP A 79 -8.42 -16.18 6.61
CA ASP A 79 -8.87 -17.27 5.73
C ASP A 79 -10.01 -16.82 4.81
N TYR A 80 -10.92 -15.98 5.31
CA TYR A 80 -11.99 -15.39 4.50
C TYR A 80 -11.44 -14.51 3.35
N VAL A 81 -10.44 -13.67 3.62
CA VAL A 81 -9.81 -12.79 2.62
C VAL A 81 -9.06 -13.60 1.55
N LYS A 82 -8.41 -14.69 1.97
CA LYS A 82 -7.60 -15.56 1.09
C LYS A 82 -8.39 -16.56 0.26
N ARG A 83 -9.66 -16.80 0.59
CA ARG A 83 -10.50 -17.76 -0.12
C ARG A 83 -10.63 -17.35 -1.59
N GLU A 84 -10.34 -18.25 -2.53
CA GLU A 84 -10.55 -17.99 -3.96
C GLU A 84 -11.97 -18.43 -4.41
N PRO A 85 -12.72 -17.60 -5.15
CA PRO A 85 -12.44 -16.19 -5.48
C PRO A 85 -12.63 -15.28 -4.25
N SER A 86 -11.71 -14.33 -4.04
CA SER A 86 -11.73 -13.44 -2.87
C SER A 86 -13.06 -12.71 -2.78
N PRO A 87 -13.88 -12.92 -1.74
CA PRO A 87 -15.21 -12.31 -1.64
C PRO A 87 -15.18 -10.79 -1.80
N ILE A 88 -14.09 -10.16 -1.37
CA ILE A 88 -13.84 -8.71 -1.47
C ILE A 88 -13.58 -8.27 -2.92
N LEU A 89 -12.98 -9.13 -3.75
CA LEU A 89 -12.63 -8.82 -5.15
C LEU A 89 -13.69 -9.30 -6.17
N THR A 90 -14.49 -10.30 -5.83
CA THR A 90 -15.44 -10.95 -6.77
C THR A 90 -16.54 -10.00 -7.27
N PHE A 91 -16.74 -8.85 -6.63
CA PHE A 91 -17.79 -7.89 -6.98
C PHE A 91 -17.67 -7.28 -8.39
N ASN A 92 -16.54 -7.42 -9.08
CA ASN A 92 -16.35 -6.85 -10.41
C ASN A 92 -16.42 -7.85 -11.59
N SER A 93 -16.53 -9.17 -11.37
CA SER A 93 -16.27 -10.15 -12.45
C SER A 93 -17.40 -11.08 -12.85
N THR A 94 -18.58 -11.04 -12.22
CA THR A 94 -19.70 -11.91 -12.63
C THR A 94 -21.02 -11.17 -12.70
N SER A 95 -21.20 -10.38 -13.76
CA SER A 95 -22.52 -10.12 -14.30
C SER A 95 -22.42 -9.95 -15.81
N THR A 96 -22.57 -11.07 -16.51
CA THR A 96 -22.92 -11.13 -17.94
C THR A 96 -24.39 -10.72 -18.15
N GLU A 97 -24.86 -9.72 -17.40
CA GLU A 97 -26.15 -9.08 -17.63
C GLU A 97 -25.89 -7.75 -18.34
N ILE A 98 -26.66 -7.52 -19.39
CA ILE A 98 -26.45 -6.57 -20.49
C ILE A 98 -26.77 -5.12 -20.05
N ASN A 99 -26.30 -4.67 -18.88
CA ASN A 99 -26.41 -3.27 -18.46
C ASN A 99 -25.24 -2.86 -17.55
N PRO A 100 -24.20 -2.18 -18.08
CA PRO A 100 -23.04 -1.77 -17.31
C PRO A 100 -23.29 -0.40 -16.68
N LEU A 101 -23.74 -0.37 -15.44
CA LEU A 101 -23.49 0.81 -14.60
C LEU A 101 -23.06 0.33 -13.21
N PRO A 102 -21.75 0.30 -12.90
CA PRO A 102 -21.29 0.04 -11.55
C PRO A 102 -21.87 1.12 -10.63
N LYS A 103 -22.75 0.72 -9.70
CA LYS A 103 -23.33 1.64 -8.73
C LYS A 103 -22.21 2.10 -7.79
N ALA A 104 -21.98 3.41 -7.70
CA ALA A 104 -20.97 4.03 -6.83
C ALA A 104 -21.05 3.55 -5.36
N SER A 105 -22.23 3.09 -4.91
CA SER A 105 -22.46 2.52 -3.57
C SER A 105 -21.57 1.31 -3.25
N THR A 106 -21.34 0.40 -4.21
CA THR A 106 -20.63 -0.87 -3.94
C THR A 106 -19.12 -0.66 -3.77
N GLN A 107 -18.54 0.31 -4.48
CA GLN A 107 -17.12 0.67 -4.31
C GLN A 107 -16.89 1.29 -2.93
N GLN A 108 -17.82 2.12 -2.47
CA GLN A 108 -17.73 2.74 -1.15
C GLN A 108 -17.84 1.73 -0.01
N GLU A 109 -18.78 0.78 -0.09
CA GLU A 109 -18.90 -0.32 0.89
C GLU A 109 -17.60 -1.15 0.97
N THR A 110 -17.00 -1.45 -0.18
CA THR A 110 -15.73 -2.19 -0.24
C THR A 110 -14.59 -1.40 0.39
N ALA A 111 -14.49 -0.10 0.08
CA ALA A 111 -13.50 0.80 0.66
C ALA A 111 -13.64 0.92 2.19
N ASP A 112 -14.87 1.01 2.69
CA ASP A 112 -15.17 1.07 4.13
C ASP A 112 -14.79 -0.23 4.83
N GLN A 113 -15.08 -1.38 4.21
CA GLN A 113 -14.69 -2.69 4.74
C GLN A 113 -13.16 -2.87 4.76
N LEU A 114 -12.45 -2.50 3.68
CA LEU A 114 -10.98 -2.52 3.64
C LEU A 114 -10.38 -1.63 4.74
N THR A 115 -10.93 -0.42 4.91
CA THR A 115 -10.52 0.51 5.97
C THR A 115 -10.67 -0.10 7.36
N ARG A 116 -11.83 -0.69 7.64
CA ARG A 116 -12.11 -1.34 8.94
C ARG A 116 -11.15 -2.51 9.19
N LEU A 117 -10.90 -3.34 8.19
CA LEU A 117 -10.00 -4.49 8.31
C LEU A 117 -8.54 -4.08 8.52
N ILE A 118 -8.04 -3.07 7.81
CA ILE A 118 -6.67 -2.58 7.98
C ILE A 118 -6.51 -1.93 9.36
N ARG A 119 -7.46 -1.11 9.79
CA ARG A 119 -7.45 -0.51 11.14
C ARG A 119 -7.52 -1.57 12.24
N LEU A 120 -8.36 -2.60 12.07
CA LEU A 120 -8.45 -3.71 13.01
C LEU A 120 -7.13 -4.49 13.08
N ALA A 121 -6.53 -4.81 11.93
CA ALA A 121 -5.26 -5.53 11.88
C ALA A 121 -4.13 -4.75 12.57
N GLN A 122 -4.10 -3.42 12.40
CA GLN A 122 -3.16 -2.54 13.10
C GLN A 122 -3.46 -2.47 14.60
N LEU A 123 -4.73 -2.31 14.99
CA LEU A 123 -5.14 -2.23 16.39
C LEU A 123 -4.78 -3.50 17.18
N CYS A 124 -4.90 -4.67 16.54
CA CYS A 124 -4.61 -5.97 17.14
C CYS A 124 -3.15 -6.43 16.94
N ASP A 125 -2.27 -5.60 16.37
CA ASP A 125 -0.88 -5.96 16.03
C ASP A 125 -0.77 -7.27 15.22
N HIS A 126 -1.70 -7.51 14.30
CA HIS A 126 -1.79 -8.77 13.55
C HIS A 126 -1.12 -8.66 12.17
N ASP A 127 0.21 -8.73 12.15
CA ASP A 127 1.08 -8.54 10.97
C ASP A 127 0.65 -9.33 9.74
N ARG A 128 0.26 -10.59 9.91
CA ARG A 128 -0.11 -11.48 8.81
C ARG A 128 -1.36 -10.99 8.06
N LEU A 129 -2.33 -10.45 8.80
CA LEU A 129 -3.56 -9.90 8.22
C LEU A 129 -3.25 -8.54 7.58
N LEU A 130 -2.52 -7.69 8.29
CA LEU A 130 -2.10 -6.38 7.78
C LEU A 130 -1.35 -6.51 6.45
N ALA A 131 -0.36 -7.40 6.38
CA ALA A 131 0.40 -7.67 5.15
C ALA A 131 -0.48 -8.15 4.00
N THR A 132 -1.48 -8.99 4.29
CA THR A 132 -2.44 -9.50 3.30
C THR A 132 -3.35 -8.38 2.79
N MET A 133 -3.86 -7.54 3.69
CA MET A 133 -4.70 -6.39 3.32
C MET A 133 -3.91 -5.33 2.55
N VAL A 134 -2.65 -5.07 2.92
CA VAL A 134 -1.74 -4.17 2.18
C VAL A 134 -1.46 -4.71 0.77
N ALA A 135 -1.21 -6.01 0.62
CA ALA A 135 -1.02 -6.64 -0.68
C ALA A 135 -2.28 -6.54 -1.56
N LEU A 136 -3.44 -6.83 -0.98
CA LEU A 136 -4.74 -6.70 -1.65
C LEU A 136 -4.99 -5.26 -2.11
N LEU A 137 -4.74 -4.29 -1.24
CA LEU A 137 -4.93 -2.89 -1.56
C LEU A 137 -3.99 -2.44 -2.68
N ARG A 138 -2.70 -2.85 -2.66
CA ARG A 138 -1.75 -2.59 -3.76
C ARG A 138 -2.26 -3.10 -5.11
N GLN A 139 -2.86 -4.29 -5.15
CA GLN A 139 -3.48 -4.82 -6.37
C GLN A 139 -4.65 -3.94 -6.83
N LEU A 140 -5.53 -3.53 -5.91
CA LEU A 140 -6.69 -2.69 -6.20
C LEU A 140 -6.33 -1.26 -6.66
N MET A 141 -5.27 -0.69 -6.11
CA MET A 141 -4.73 0.62 -6.52
C MET A 141 -4.34 0.63 -8.00
N GLY A 142 -3.81 -0.50 -8.49
CA GLY A 142 -3.49 -0.71 -9.91
C GLY A 142 -4.72 -0.62 -10.83
N ILE A 143 -5.93 -0.82 -10.28
CA ILE A 143 -7.18 -0.88 -11.04
C ILE A 143 -7.96 0.45 -10.96
N SER A 144 -8.02 1.09 -9.78
CA SER A 144 -8.83 2.30 -9.58
C SER A 144 -8.09 3.37 -8.79
N LEU A 145 -8.25 4.63 -9.22
CA LEU A 145 -7.70 5.80 -8.54
C LEU A 145 -8.28 5.98 -7.13
N GLN A 146 -9.54 5.60 -6.90
CA GLN A 146 -10.16 5.70 -5.58
C GLN A 146 -9.45 4.82 -4.54
N TYR A 147 -9.01 3.63 -4.93
CA TYR A 147 -8.23 2.75 -4.05
C TYR A 147 -6.80 3.27 -3.85
N ALA A 148 -6.20 3.92 -4.84
CA ALA A 148 -4.92 4.63 -4.68
C ALA A 148 -5.03 5.77 -3.66
N TYR A 149 -6.10 6.57 -3.73
CA TYR A 149 -6.37 7.61 -2.73
C TYR A 149 -6.64 7.01 -1.33
N LEU A 150 -7.45 5.95 -1.25
CA LEU A 150 -7.71 5.26 0.02
C LEU A 150 -6.43 4.76 0.67
N ALA A 151 -5.56 4.12 -0.11
CA ALA A 151 -4.26 3.65 0.35
C ALA A 151 -3.37 4.79 0.83
N MET A 152 -3.38 5.92 0.13
CA MET A 152 -2.63 7.12 0.52
C MET A 152 -3.13 7.65 1.87
N LYS A 153 -4.45 7.75 2.04
CA LYS A 153 -5.08 8.19 3.30
C LYS A 153 -4.76 7.24 4.46
N LEU A 154 -4.92 5.93 4.27
CA LEU A 154 -4.63 4.94 5.31
C LEU A 154 -3.14 4.90 5.66
N ALA A 155 -2.25 5.08 4.69
CA ALA A 155 -0.81 5.11 4.94
C ALA A 155 -0.34 6.35 5.70
N ASP A 156 -1.04 7.47 5.56
CA ASP A 156 -0.80 8.66 6.39
C ASP A 156 -1.41 8.50 7.78
N GLU A 157 -2.63 7.95 7.89
CA GLU A 157 -3.33 7.78 9.17
C GLU A 157 -2.66 6.76 10.09
N LEU A 158 -2.22 5.63 9.54
CA LEU A 158 -1.69 4.49 10.28
C LEU A 158 -0.16 4.35 10.17
N ASP A 159 0.51 5.37 9.61
CA ASP A 159 1.96 5.40 9.39
C ASP A 159 2.50 4.16 8.64
N LEU A 160 1.74 3.63 7.68
CA LEU A 160 2.13 2.43 6.92
C LEU A 160 3.19 2.77 5.87
N ARG A 161 4.45 2.84 6.29
CA ARG A 161 5.61 3.23 5.47
C ARG A 161 5.61 2.53 4.10
N THR A 162 5.47 1.21 4.07
CA THR A 162 5.53 0.43 2.82
C THR A 162 4.36 0.72 1.86
N LEU A 163 3.19 1.09 2.38
CA LEU A 163 2.03 1.46 1.56
C LEU A 163 2.12 2.91 1.08
N ARG A 164 2.66 3.82 1.90
CA ARG A 164 2.81 5.24 1.60
C ARG A 164 3.48 5.48 0.26
N GLY A 165 4.70 4.95 0.09
CA GLY A 165 5.48 5.17 -1.13
C GLY A 165 4.73 4.73 -2.39
N ALA A 166 4.16 3.52 -2.35
CA ALA A 166 3.40 2.97 -3.47
C ALA A 166 2.13 3.77 -3.77
N ALA A 167 1.39 4.19 -2.73
CA ALA A 167 0.15 4.93 -2.88
C ALA A 167 0.38 6.33 -3.47
N TYR A 168 1.37 7.06 -2.96
CA TYR A 168 1.72 8.37 -3.48
C TYR A 168 2.24 8.31 -4.92
N LEU A 169 3.07 7.31 -5.25
CA LEU A 169 3.54 7.11 -6.62
C LEU A 169 2.36 6.82 -7.57
N GLU A 170 1.42 5.97 -7.16
CA GLU A 170 0.27 5.60 -7.98
C GLU A 170 -0.70 6.78 -8.21
N VAL A 171 -0.95 7.59 -7.18
CA VAL A 171 -1.74 8.82 -7.32
C VAL A 171 -1.03 9.81 -8.24
N MET A 172 0.28 9.97 -8.10
CA MET A 172 1.09 10.86 -8.93
C MET A 172 1.11 10.46 -10.41
N THR A 173 1.11 9.15 -10.73
CA THR A 173 1.16 8.66 -12.11
C THR A 173 -0.21 8.66 -12.79
N LYS A 174 -1.30 8.43 -12.05
CA LYS A 174 -2.65 8.28 -12.62
C LYS A 174 -3.51 9.53 -12.59
N ALA A 175 -3.29 10.43 -11.63
CA ALA A 175 -4.21 11.53 -11.39
C ALA A 175 -3.62 12.89 -11.77
N THR A 176 -4.49 13.72 -12.31
CA THR A 176 -4.34 15.17 -12.16
C THR A 176 -4.93 15.55 -10.80
N VAL A 177 -4.21 16.36 -10.03
CA VAL A 177 -4.51 16.56 -8.60
C VAL A 177 -4.80 18.03 -8.34
N VAL A 178 -5.83 18.30 -7.54
CA VAL A 178 -6.26 19.66 -7.16
C VAL A 178 -6.32 19.76 -5.64
N ARG A 179 -5.88 20.91 -5.14
CA ARG A 179 -5.99 21.25 -3.73
C ARG A 179 -7.43 21.65 -3.40
N LYS A 180 -7.97 21.10 -2.32
CA LYS A 180 -9.24 21.58 -1.76
C LYS A 180 -9.17 23.07 -1.41
N ALA A 181 -10.06 23.88 -1.99
CA ALA A 181 -10.16 25.30 -1.71
C ALA A 181 -10.77 25.53 -0.32
N VAL A 182 -10.23 26.50 0.42
CA VAL A 182 -10.77 26.87 1.74
C VAL A 182 -12.09 27.62 1.51
N GLY A 183 -13.21 27.00 1.87
CA GLY A 183 -14.56 27.59 1.76
C GLY A 183 -15.43 27.03 0.63
N ASP A 184 -14.92 26.09 -0.18
CA ASP A 184 -15.76 25.38 -1.14
C ASP A 184 -16.43 24.19 -0.44
N SER A 185 -17.75 24.30 -0.26
CA SER A 185 -18.58 23.28 0.39
C SER A 185 -18.95 22.12 -0.56
N GLY A 186 -18.67 22.24 -1.86
CA GLY A 186 -19.06 21.25 -2.86
C GLY A 186 -18.20 19.98 -2.85
N ASP A 187 -16.88 20.13 -2.71
CA ASP A 187 -15.95 19.03 -2.97
C ASP A 187 -15.41 18.40 -1.69
N SER A 188 -15.70 17.11 -1.53
CA SER A 188 -15.18 16.28 -0.44
C SER A 188 -13.78 15.76 -0.77
N GLU A 189 -12.94 15.54 0.23
CA GLU A 189 -11.60 15.00 -0.01
C GLU A 189 -11.69 13.57 -0.55
N GLY A 190 -10.89 13.25 -1.57
CA GLY A 190 -10.92 11.96 -2.25
C GLY A 190 -11.96 11.84 -3.36
N THR A 191 -12.77 12.87 -3.60
CA THR A 191 -13.63 12.92 -4.78
C THR A 191 -12.87 13.40 -5.99
N VAL A 192 -13.34 13.00 -7.17
CA VAL A 192 -12.86 13.51 -8.45
C VAL A 192 -13.79 14.64 -8.86
N ASP A 193 -13.24 15.82 -9.12
CA ASP A 193 -14.02 16.99 -9.54
C ASP A 193 -14.60 16.81 -10.95
N SER A 194 -15.42 17.76 -11.40
CA SER A 194 -16.03 17.72 -12.73
C SER A 194 -15.02 17.73 -13.89
N ALA A 195 -13.76 18.07 -13.62
CA ALA A 195 -12.67 18.07 -14.60
C ALA A 195 -11.81 16.79 -14.53
N GLY A 196 -12.20 15.79 -13.75
CA GLY A 196 -11.46 14.54 -13.63
C GLY A 196 -10.25 14.62 -12.68
N ARG A 197 -10.17 15.65 -11.84
CA ARG A 197 -9.02 15.92 -10.95
C ARG A 197 -9.33 15.45 -9.53
N LEU A 198 -8.37 14.79 -8.89
CA LEU A 198 -8.51 14.28 -7.53
C LEU A 198 -8.34 15.42 -6.51
N VAL A 199 -9.34 15.59 -5.64
CA VAL A 199 -9.32 16.59 -4.56
C VAL A 199 -8.55 16.04 -3.35
N ILE A 200 -7.46 16.71 -2.98
CA ILE A 200 -6.59 16.28 -1.88
C ILE A 200 -6.31 17.39 -0.86
N THR A 201 -5.77 16.99 0.29
CA THR A 201 -5.32 17.92 1.35
C THR A 201 -4.05 18.67 0.96
N ARG A 202 -3.78 19.79 1.64
CA ARG A 202 -2.53 20.56 1.47
C ARG A 202 -1.29 19.72 1.80
N THR A 203 -1.34 18.92 2.85
CA THR A 203 -0.22 18.08 3.28
C THR A 203 0.09 17.00 2.25
N GLN A 204 -0.93 16.32 1.73
CA GLN A 204 -0.77 15.36 0.63
C GLN A 204 -0.21 16.03 -0.63
N GLN A 205 -0.63 17.26 -0.95
CA GLN A 205 -0.13 17.99 -2.10
C GLN A 205 1.36 18.30 -1.97
N LEU A 206 1.79 18.76 -0.79
CA LEU A 206 3.21 19.02 -0.51
C LEU A 206 4.05 17.75 -0.61
N LYS A 207 3.57 16.62 -0.06
CA LYS A 207 4.23 15.31 -0.17
C LYS A 207 4.36 14.86 -1.63
N LEU A 208 3.32 15.01 -2.45
CA LEU A 208 3.36 14.70 -3.88
C LEU A 208 4.38 15.56 -4.64
N LEU A 209 4.41 16.87 -4.39
CA LEU A 209 5.37 17.78 -5.03
C LEU A 209 6.82 17.48 -4.60
N ALA A 210 7.05 17.24 -3.31
CA ALA A 210 8.36 16.85 -2.79
C ALA A 210 8.84 15.52 -3.39
N GLY A 211 7.94 14.52 -3.44
CA GLY A 211 8.21 13.24 -4.07
C GLY A 211 8.52 13.36 -5.56
N TYR A 212 7.73 14.14 -6.31
CA TYR A 212 7.97 14.41 -7.73
C TYR A 212 9.36 15.00 -7.97
N TYR A 213 9.73 16.02 -7.19
CA TYR A 213 11.03 16.68 -7.30
C TYR A 213 12.19 15.72 -6.98
N ARG A 214 12.11 15.01 -5.86
CA ARG A 214 13.17 14.08 -5.42
C ARG A 214 13.32 12.90 -6.39
N LEU A 215 12.22 12.33 -6.88
CA LEU A 215 12.25 11.24 -7.86
C LEU A 215 12.84 11.72 -9.19
N THR A 216 12.43 12.89 -9.69
CA THR A 216 13.01 13.49 -10.90
C THR A 216 14.51 13.73 -10.74
N ALA A 217 14.95 14.28 -9.61
CA ALA A 217 16.37 14.48 -9.31
C ALA A 217 17.14 13.14 -9.24
N THR A 218 16.54 12.08 -8.69
CA THR A 218 17.12 10.73 -8.71
C THR A 218 17.29 10.22 -10.14
N TRP A 219 16.27 10.37 -10.99
CA TRP A 219 16.40 9.99 -12.40
C TRP A 219 17.47 10.79 -13.12
N ASP A 220 17.57 12.10 -12.91
CA ASP A 220 18.60 12.93 -13.53
C ASP A 220 20.01 12.50 -13.12
N ARG A 221 20.23 12.15 -11.85
CA ARG A 221 21.51 11.58 -11.38
C ARG A 221 21.83 10.25 -12.06
N LEU A 222 20.87 9.32 -12.11
CA LEU A 222 21.02 8.03 -12.80
C LEU A 222 21.28 8.21 -14.30
N ARG A 223 20.65 9.22 -14.90
CA ARG A 223 20.86 9.54 -16.30
C ARG A 223 22.24 10.14 -16.52
N LEU A 224 22.86 10.85 -15.59
CA LEU A 224 24.22 11.36 -15.77
C LEU A 224 25.29 10.28 -15.50
N THR A 225 25.07 9.43 -14.51
CA THR A 225 26.04 8.44 -14.05
C THR A 225 25.53 7.01 -14.31
N PRO A 226 26.12 6.29 -15.29
CA PRO A 226 25.81 4.88 -15.53
C PRO A 226 25.97 4.04 -14.28
N LEU A 227 25.10 3.04 -14.11
CA LEU A 227 25.21 2.11 -12.99
C LEU A 227 26.53 1.33 -13.09
N HIS A 228 27.22 1.21 -11.96
CA HIS A 228 28.39 0.37 -11.85
C HIS A 228 27.97 -1.10 -11.82
N PHE A 229 28.74 -1.97 -12.47
CA PHE A 229 28.60 -3.42 -12.39
C PHE A 229 29.98 -4.05 -12.30
N GLU A 230 30.06 -5.20 -11.64
CA GLU A 230 31.29 -5.97 -11.51
C GLU A 230 31.49 -6.85 -12.75
N HIS A 231 32.68 -6.83 -13.35
CA HIS A 231 33.01 -7.74 -14.45
C HIS A 231 33.11 -9.17 -13.94
N SER A 232 32.68 -10.12 -14.76
CA SER A 232 32.90 -11.54 -14.46
C SER A 232 34.38 -11.90 -14.54
N HIS A 233 34.80 -12.95 -13.82
CA HIS A 233 36.16 -13.47 -13.89
C HIS A 233 36.56 -13.87 -15.33
N SER A 234 35.61 -14.42 -16.10
CA SER A 234 35.76 -14.77 -17.52
C SER A 234 36.09 -13.56 -18.41
N CYS A 235 35.47 -12.41 -18.16
CA CYS A 235 35.77 -11.18 -18.87
C CYS A 235 37.13 -10.59 -18.50
N GLY A 236 37.54 -10.70 -17.23
CA GLY A 236 38.87 -10.29 -16.78
C GLY A 236 40.01 -11.07 -17.42
N ALA A 237 39.83 -12.38 -17.59
CA ALA A 237 40.86 -13.25 -18.15
C ALA A 237 41.20 -12.96 -19.63
N THR A 238 40.27 -12.35 -20.37
CA THR A 238 40.41 -12.13 -21.82
C THR A 238 40.81 -10.71 -22.21
N TRP A 239 41.20 -9.87 -21.23
CA TRP A 239 41.59 -8.46 -21.45
C TRP A 239 40.51 -7.58 -22.12
N HIS A 240 39.25 -8.03 -22.15
CA HIS A 240 38.13 -7.34 -22.80
C HIS A 240 37.30 -6.45 -21.85
N GLN A 241 37.75 -6.21 -20.61
CA GLN A 241 37.01 -5.41 -19.64
C GLN A 241 36.71 -3.99 -20.14
N GLN A 242 37.66 -3.36 -20.83
CA GLN A 242 37.46 -2.03 -21.40
C GLN A 242 36.39 -2.03 -22.49
N GLY A 243 36.39 -3.04 -23.37
CA GLY A 243 35.37 -3.22 -24.41
C GLY A 243 33.97 -3.44 -23.82
N CYS A 244 33.84 -4.33 -22.83
CA CYS A 244 32.58 -4.55 -22.11
C CYS A 244 32.08 -3.27 -21.41
N THR A 245 32.98 -2.53 -20.76
CA THR A 245 32.64 -1.27 -20.09
C THR A 245 32.17 -0.24 -21.10
N GLN A 246 32.89 -0.07 -22.21
CA GLN A 246 32.52 0.86 -23.27
C GLN A 246 31.16 0.50 -23.88
N SER A 247 30.93 -0.78 -24.15
CA SER A 247 29.65 -1.29 -24.65
C SER A 247 28.50 -1.00 -23.69
N TRP A 248 28.72 -1.15 -22.38
CA TRP A 248 27.75 -0.75 -21.35
C TRP A 248 27.48 0.76 -21.32
N LEU A 249 28.53 1.58 -21.43
CA LEU A 249 28.40 3.05 -21.46
C LEU A 249 27.60 3.52 -22.69
N GLU A 250 27.85 2.92 -23.85
CA GLU A 250 27.12 3.17 -25.09
C GLU A 250 25.65 2.76 -24.95
N PHE A 251 25.40 1.53 -24.50
CA PHE A 251 24.06 1.04 -24.20
C PHE A 251 23.32 1.99 -23.25
N TRP A 252 23.93 2.40 -22.14
CA TRP A 252 23.31 3.28 -21.16
C TRP A 252 23.02 4.67 -21.75
N LYS A 253 23.98 5.23 -22.51
CA LYS A 253 23.86 6.55 -23.15
C LYS A 253 22.70 6.60 -24.14
N GLU A 254 22.51 5.54 -24.92
CA GLU A 254 21.43 5.40 -25.90
C GLU A 254 20.07 5.19 -25.20
N ASN A 255 19.96 4.21 -24.31
CA ASN A 255 18.68 3.81 -23.73
C ASN A 255 18.13 4.83 -22.74
N ARG A 256 18.97 5.56 -22.00
CA ARG A 256 18.50 6.63 -21.09
C ARG A 256 17.88 7.83 -21.82
N ARG A 257 18.08 7.92 -23.14
CA ARG A 257 17.57 8.98 -24.03
C ARG A 257 16.58 8.46 -25.06
N SER A 258 16.21 7.17 -25.01
CA SER A 258 15.25 6.62 -25.96
C SER A 258 13.90 7.31 -25.80
N ASP A 259 13.19 7.52 -26.91
CA ASP A 259 11.89 8.17 -26.88
C ASP A 259 10.91 7.40 -26.00
N VAL A 260 10.99 6.07 -25.97
CA VAL A 260 10.14 5.22 -25.13
C VAL A 260 10.37 5.48 -23.64
N VAL A 261 11.63 5.65 -23.19
CA VAL A 261 11.96 6.00 -21.80
C VAL A 261 11.58 7.45 -21.49
N MET A 262 11.75 8.35 -22.44
CA MET A 262 11.45 9.78 -22.26
C MET A 262 9.94 10.09 -22.29
N ASN A 263 9.14 9.26 -22.94
CA ASN A 263 7.67 9.34 -22.95
C ASN A 263 7.03 8.97 -21.61
N LEU A 264 7.75 8.28 -20.72
CA LEU A 264 7.32 8.07 -19.34
C LEU A 264 7.43 9.37 -18.54
N GLY A 265 6.64 9.53 -17.47
CA GLY A 265 6.74 10.69 -16.59
C GLY A 265 8.17 10.87 -16.05
N LEU A 266 8.61 12.12 -15.83
CA LEU A 266 9.95 12.41 -15.28
C LEU A 266 10.17 11.78 -13.90
N ALA A 267 9.12 11.71 -13.09
CA ALA A 267 9.14 11.09 -11.77
C ALA A 267 8.93 9.57 -11.80
N ASP A 268 8.66 8.95 -12.95
CA ASP A 268 8.49 7.49 -13.09
C ASP A 268 9.86 6.80 -13.22
N VAL A 269 10.68 6.93 -12.19
CA VAL A 269 12.03 6.34 -12.14
C VAL A 269 11.97 4.82 -12.28
N LEU A 270 10.98 4.18 -11.65
CA LEU A 270 10.82 2.73 -11.65
C LEU A 270 10.41 2.20 -13.02
N GLY A 271 9.42 2.82 -13.68
CA GLY A 271 9.03 2.46 -15.04
C GLY A 271 10.18 2.62 -16.02
N ARG A 272 10.94 3.72 -15.92
CA ARG A 272 12.12 3.98 -16.74
C ARG A 272 13.22 2.93 -16.54
N LEU A 273 13.56 2.59 -15.30
CA LEU A 273 14.56 1.55 -15.01
C LEU A 273 14.11 0.16 -15.48
N LYS A 274 12.83 -0.20 -15.28
CA LYS A 274 12.25 -1.48 -15.75
C LYS A 274 12.28 -1.57 -17.27
N LEU A 275 12.03 -0.47 -17.97
CA LEU A 275 12.13 -0.40 -19.43
C LEU A 275 13.58 -0.55 -19.92
N VAL A 276 14.54 0.17 -19.31
CA VAL A 276 15.97 0.03 -19.63
C VAL A 276 16.44 -1.41 -19.38
N GLN A 277 15.99 -2.06 -18.30
CA GLN A 277 16.29 -3.47 -18.03
C GLN A 277 15.74 -4.40 -19.12
N LYS A 278 14.52 -4.15 -19.60
CA LYS A 278 13.89 -4.92 -20.69
C LYS A 278 14.61 -4.69 -22.02
N ASP A 279 15.07 -3.48 -22.28
CA ASP A 279 15.86 -3.19 -23.48
C ASP A 279 17.24 -3.86 -23.41
N LEU A 280 17.85 -3.93 -22.22
CA LEU A 280 19.08 -4.71 -21.99
C LEU A 280 18.86 -6.19 -22.31
N ASP A 281 17.70 -6.77 -22.00
CA ASP A 281 17.35 -8.15 -22.34
C ASP A 281 17.17 -8.37 -23.85
N ARG A 282 16.68 -7.36 -24.58
CA ARG A 282 16.49 -7.39 -26.03
C ARG A 282 17.75 -7.12 -26.84
N TRP A 283 18.74 -6.44 -26.24
CA TRP A 283 19.97 -6.01 -26.90
C TRP A 283 20.80 -7.16 -27.51
N GLY A 284 20.53 -8.42 -27.14
CA GLY A 284 21.03 -9.60 -27.83
C GLY A 284 22.50 -9.93 -27.57
N SER A 285 23.03 -10.92 -28.30
CA SER A 285 24.44 -11.39 -28.19
C SER A 285 25.37 -10.74 -29.23
N ALA A 286 24.85 -9.83 -30.06
CA ALA A 286 25.60 -9.21 -31.15
C ALA A 286 26.53 -8.08 -30.69
N THR A 287 26.58 -7.81 -29.39
CA THR A 287 27.31 -6.67 -28.81
C THR A 287 28.59 -7.15 -28.13
N TYR A 288 29.61 -6.30 -28.07
CA TYR A 288 30.92 -6.60 -27.48
C TYR A 288 30.90 -6.73 -25.94
N MET A 289 29.73 -6.99 -25.34
CA MET A 289 29.57 -7.21 -23.91
C MET A 289 29.51 -8.71 -23.62
N HIS A 290 30.45 -9.17 -22.79
CA HIS A 290 30.48 -10.55 -22.31
C HIS A 290 29.16 -10.94 -21.63
N HIS A 291 28.66 -12.15 -21.88
CA HIS A 291 27.36 -12.63 -21.39
C HIS A 291 27.22 -12.48 -19.86
N ASP A 292 28.21 -12.96 -19.10
CA ASP A 292 28.19 -12.87 -17.63
C ASP A 292 28.21 -11.41 -17.13
N CYS A 293 28.97 -10.53 -17.79
CA CYS A 293 28.97 -9.10 -17.46
C CYS A 293 27.60 -8.48 -17.69
N ARG A 294 26.88 -8.90 -18.74
CA ARG A 294 25.52 -8.46 -19.02
C ARG A 294 24.53 -8.92 -17.94
N ILE A 295 24.69 -10.14 -17.42
CA ILE A 295 23.91 -10.62 -16.26
C ILE A 295 24.21 -9.74 -15.03
N ASN A 296 25.47 -9.41 -14.77
CA ASN A 296 25.86 -8.53 -13.66
C ASN A 296 25.30 -7.10 -13.82
N ALA A 297 25.32 -6.54 -15.03
CA ALA A 297 24.70 -5.24 -15.31
C ALA A 297 23.18 -5.28 -15.14
N LYS A 298 22.51 -6.34 -15.59
CA LYS A 298 21.07 -6.56 -15.36
C LYS A 298 20.75 -6.63 -13.86
N LYS A 299 21.59 -7.33 -13.10
CA LYS A 299 21.50 -7.41 -11.64
C LYS A 299 21.66 -6.03 -11.01
N ALA A 300 22.64 -5.23 -11.44
CA ALA A 300 22.83 -3.87 -10.95
C ALA A 300 21.61 -2.96 -11.21
N ILE A 301 20.94 -3.07 -12.36
CA ILE A 301 19.67 -2.38 -12.62
C ILE A 301 18.59 -2.89 -11.65
N GLY A 302 18.47 -4.20 -11.47
CA GLY A 302 17.50 -4.82 -10.54
C GLY A 302 17.71 -4.38 -9.08
N ASP A 303 18.95 -4.31 -8.63
CA ASP A 303 19.33 -3.85 -7.30
C ASP A 303 19.00 -2.35 -7.13
N MET A 304 19.18 -1.54 -8.18
CA MET A 304 18.77 -0.14 -8.16
C MET A 304 17.23 0.02 -8.12
N ILE A 305 16.49 -0.77 -8.90
CA ILE A 305 15.01 -0.79 -8.85
C ILE A 305 14.55 -1.11 -7.43
N LYS A 306 15.09 -2.18 -6.83
CA LYS A 306 14.77 -2.59 -5.47
C LYS A 306 15.09 -1.49 -4.45
N ARG A 307 16.26 -0.84 -4.57
CA ARG A 307 16.66 0.28 -3.71
C ARG A 307 15.68 1.46 -3.81
N VAL A 308 15.26 1.82 -5.01
CA VAL A 308 14.29 2.91 -5.22
C VAL A 308 12.91 2.51 -4.68
N GLU A 309 12.48 1.26 -4.85
CA GLU A 309 11.22 0.74 -4.29
C GLU A 309 11.22 0.75 -2.75
N GLU A 310 12.32 0.34 -2.11
CA GLU A 310 12.47 0.32 -0.66
C GLU A 310 12.55 1.72 -0.05
N SER A 311 13.21 2.66 -0.73
CA SER A 311 13.31 4.07 -0.31
C SER A 311 12.13 4.94 -0.76
N LEU A 312 11.17 4.38 -1.52
CA LEU A 312 10.01 5.09 -2.04
C LEU A 312 9.25 5.90 -0.97
N PRO A 313 9.01 5.37 0.25
CA PRO A 313 8.33 6.12 1.31
C PRO A 313 9.07 7.39 1.73
N ASP A 314 10.40 7.38 1.65
CA ASP A 314 11.25 8.48 2.07
C ASP A 314 11.17 9.65 1.07
N TYR A 315 10.95 9.35 -0.22
CA TYR A 315 10.68 10.39 -1.23
C TYR A 315 9.45 11.24 -0.89
N PHE A 316 8.44 10.66 -0.23
CA PHE A 316 7.18 11.32 0.12
C PHE A 316 7.08 11.70 1.62
N SER A 317 8.18 11.61 2.36
CA SER A 317 8.26 12.03 3.77
C SER A 317 8.63 13.51 3.89
N GLU A 318 8.23 14.15 4.98
CA GLU A 318 8.47 15.59 5.17
C GLU A 318 9.98 15.87 5.25
N PRO A 319 10.46 17.02 4.73
CA PRO A 319 11.88 17.36 4.71
C PRO A 319 12.53 17.49 6.11
N GLY A 320 11.77 17.44 7.20
CA GLY A 320 12.28 17.45 8.58
C GLY A 320 12.56 16.09 9.20
N ASP A 321 12.12 14.98 8.58
CA ASP A 321 12.28 13.62 9.13
C ASP A 321 13.62 12.96 8.75
N PHE A 322 14.44 13.63 7.92
CA PHE A 322 15.81 13.20 7.67
C PHE A 322 16.67 13.70 8.82
N ALA A 323 16.75 12.92 9.89
CA ALA A 323 17.87 13.04 10.81
C ALA A 323 19.15 12.98 9.98
N GLU A 324 20.03 13.96 10.20
CA GLU A 324 21.38 13.99 9.64
C GLU A 324 22.16 12.76 10.13
N ASP A 325 22.09 11.66 9.37
CA ASP A 325 22.97 10.49 9.52
C ASP A 325 24.14 10.57 8.53
#